data_AF-A0A914YIX2-F1
#
_entry.id   AF-A0A914YIX2-F1
#
_cell.length_a   1.000
_cell.length_b   1.000
_cell.length_c   1.000
_cell.angle_alpha   90.00
_cell.angle_beta   90.00
_cell.angle_gamma   90.00
#
_symmetry.space_group_name_H-M   'P 1'
#
loop_
_entity.id
_entity.type
_entity.pdbx_description
1 polymer ?
#
loop_
_entity_poly.entity_id
_entity_poly.type
_entity_poly.pdbx_seq_one_letter_code
_entity_poly.pdbx_strand_id
1 'polypeptide(L)'
;MDHTGHADTFSKAKVYHGNHLFDGFSLTYIGTYEFGGYNVTDNVQIIPTPGHTATCISALINNAETVSSGKVQPLGTVAITGDLFFKVEDLTDDSLWKSSSTDIAKQEESRKAVLCDVDYIIPGHGPMFKVPAAQKQ
;
A
#
# COMPACT_ATOMS: atom_id res chain seq x y z
N MET A 1 -14.36 -4.62 3.88
CA MET A 1 -15.66 -4.17 3.28
C MET A 1 -15.58 -2.68 2.99
N ASP A 2 -15.09 -1.91 3.94
CA ASP A 2 -14.53 -0.56 3.87
C ASP A 2 -13.53 -0.23 2.74
N HIS A 3 -12.68 -1.16 2.28
CA HIS A 3 -11.70 -0.85 1.21
C HIS A 3 -12.23 -1.01 -0.22
N THR A 4 -13.17 -1.94 -0.44
CA THR A 4 -13.63 -2.34 -1.78
C THR A 4 -15.13 -2.21 -1.98
N GLY A 5 -15.86 -1.70 -0.99
CA GLY A 5 -17.33 -1.71 -0.95
C GLY A 5 -18.04 -0.94 -2.06
N HIS A 6 -17.34 -0.04 -2.76
CA HIS A 6 -17.87 0.74 -3.89
C HIS A 6 -17.13 0.49 -5.21
N ALA A 7 -16.39 -0.63 -5.32
CA ALA A 7 -15.62 -0.94 -6.53
C ALA A 7 -16.54 -1.05 -7.78
N ASP A 8 -17.79 -1.44 -7.59
CA ASP A 8 -18.83 -1.55 -8.62
C ASP A 8 -19.20 -0.20 -9.28
N THR A 9 -18.99 0.92 -8.57
CA THR A 9 -19.26 2.26 -9.09
C THR A 9 -18.33 2.62 -10.27
N PHE A 10 -17.20 1.94 -10.40
CA PHE A 10 -16.18 2.17 -11.44
C PHE A 10 -16.15 1.05 -12.49
N SER A 11 -17.30 0.69 -13.05
CA SER A 11 -17.48 -0.46 -13.96
C SER A 11 -16.62 -0.47 -15.24
N LYS A 12 -15.96 0.65 -15.58
CA LYS A 12 -15.04 0.76 -16.73
C LYS A 12 -13.57 0.86 -16.31
N ALA A 13 -13.27 0.88 -15.01
CA ALA A 13 -11.91 0.98 -14.53
C ALA A 13 -11.20 -0.37 -14.57
N LYS A 14 -9.87 -0.32 -14.71
CA LYS A 14 -9.00 -1.45 -14.41
C LYS A 14 -8.88 -1.58 -12.90
N VAL A 15 -9.20 -2.75 -12.36
CA VAL A 15 -9.16 -3.00 -10.91
C VAL A 15 -8.04 -3.98 -10.61
N TYR A 16 -7.09 -3.53 -9.80
CA TYR A 16 -6.02 -4.37 -9.27
C TYR A 16 -6.44 -4.88 -7.89
N HIS A 17 -6.48 -6.20 -7.71
CA HIS A 17 -6.83 -6.82 -6.44
C HIS A 17 -5.95 -8.05 -6.21
N GLY A 18 -5.05 -7.94 -5.24
CA GLY A 18 -4.09 -8.99 -4.92
C GLY A 18 -3.23 -9.33 -6.13
N ASN A 19 -3.33 -10.58 -6.59
CA ASN A 19 -2.58 -11.12 -7.73
C ASN A 19 -3.26 -10.92 -9.10
N HIS A 20 -4.35 -10.16 -9.14
CA HIS A 20 -5.20 -10.10 -10.32
C HIS A 20 -5.45 -8.68 -10.79
N LEU A 21 -5.47 -8.54 -12.12
CA LEU A 21 -6.00 -7.38 -12.83
C LEU A 21 -7.33 -7.77 -13.48
N PHE A 22 -8.37 -7.01 -13.17
CA PHE A 22 -9.67 -7.06 -13.82
C PHE A 22 -9.79 -5.89 -14.80
N ASP A 23 -10.11 -6.19 -16.05
CA ASP A 23 -10.33 -5.21 -17.13
C ASP A 23 -11.61 -5.60 -17.90
N GLY A 24 -12.74 -5.00 -17.50
CA GLY A 24 -14.05 -5.46 -17.94
C GLY A 24 -14.32 -6.91 -17.49
N PHE A 25 -14.53 -7.82 -18.45
CA PHE A 25 -14.72 -9.25 -18.18
C PHE A 25 -13.40 -10.04 -18.21
N SER A 26 -12.28 -9.40 -18.52
CA SER A 26 -10.97 -10.04 -18.57
C SER A 26 -10.35 -10.11 -17.18
N LEU A 27 -9.84 -11.29 -16.84
CA LEU A 27 -9.08 -11.55 -15.64
C LEU A 27 -7.65 -11.92 -16.04
N THR A 28 -6.66 -11.17 -15.57
CA THR A 28 -5.24 -11.44 -15.81
C THR A 28 -4.54 -11.67 -14.48
N TYR A 29 -3.82 -12.79 -14.38
CA TYR A 29 -2.88 -13.02 -13.29
C TYR A 29 -1.63 -12.15 -13.52
N ILE A 30 -1.31 -11.29 -12.57
CA ILE A 30 -0.18 -10.35 -12.66
C ILE A 30 1.02 -10.77 -11.80
N GLY A 31 0.90 -11.87 -11.04
CA GLY A 31 2.01 -12.51 -10.34
C GLY A 31 2.81 -11.58 -9.42
N THR A 32 2.16 -10.61 -8.76
CA THR A 32 2.85 -9.61 -7.93
C THR A 32 3.73 -10.26 -6.87
N TYR A 33 3.32 -11.42 -6.35
CA TYR A 33 4.06 -12.20 -5.35
C TYR A 33 5.23 -13.00 -5.93
N GLU A 34 5.20 -13.34 -7.22
CA GLU A 34 6.24 -14.10 -7.91
C GLU A 34 7.33 -13.20 -8.46
N PHE A 35 6.95 -12.01 -8.93
CA PHE A 35 7.86 -11.06 -9.60
C PHE A 35 8.28 -9.89 -8.71
N GLY A 36 7.83 -9.86 -7.44
CA GLY A 36 8.13 -8.78 -6.50
C GLY A 36 7.34 -7.49 -6.77
N GLY A 37 6.46 -7.47 -7.77
CA GLY A 37 5.56 -6.36 -8.04
C GLY A 37 5.06 -6.34 -9.49
N TYR A 38 4.25 -5.33 -9.80
CA TYR A 38 3.69 -5.07 -11.13
C TYR A 38 3.72 -3.56 -11.41
N ASN A 39 4.40 -3.16 -12.49
CA ASN A 39 4.47 -1.76 -12.88
C ASN A 39 3.18 -1.35 -13.61
N VAL A 40 2.43 -0.43 -13.02
CA VAL A 40 1.22 0.15 -13.62
C VAL A 40 1.62 1.27 -14.59
N THR A 41 2.59 2.08 -14.19
CA THR A 41 3.26 3.11 -14.99
C THR A 41 4.76 3.11 -14.65
N ASP A 42 5.54 4.00 -15.26
CA ASP A 42 6.97 4.15 -14.96
C ASP A 42 7.23 4.59 -13.50
N ASN A 43 6.27 5.25 -12.85
CA ASN A 43 6.41 5.78 -11.49
C ASN A 43 5.45 5.15 -10.47
N VAL A 44 4.57 4.24 -10.88
CA VAL A 44 3.60 3.56 -10.01
C VAL A 44 3.78 2.05 -10.13
N GLN A 45 4.14 1.42 -9.02
CA GLN A 45 4.29 -0.02 -8.89
C GLN A 45 3.33 -0.55 -7.83
N ILE A 46 2.71 -1.70 -8.11
CA ILE A 46 1.99 -2.48 -7.12
C ILE A 46 2.93 -3.54 -6.56
N ILE A 47 3.06 -3.63 -5.24
CA ILE A 47 3.89 -4.61 -4.55
C ILE A 47 3.03 -5.52 -3.66
N PRO A 48 3.42 -6.80 -3.50
CA PRO A 48 2.76 -7.67 -2.53
C PRO A 48 3.11 -7.24 -1.11
N THR A 49 2.11 -7.06 -0.26
CA THR A 49 2.30 -6.75 1.18
C THR A 49 1.38 -7.62 2.04
N PRO A 50 1.54 -8.96 1.98
CA PRO A 50 0.71 -9.88 2.74
C PRO A 50 0.87 -9.73 4.25
N GLY A 51 -0.16 -10.17 4.98
CA GLY A 51 -0.13 -10.29 6.43
C GLY A 51 -1.46 -9.89 7.07
N HIS A 52 -1.93 -8.67 6.83
CA HIS A 52 -3.28 -8.27 7.23
C HIS A 52 -4.32 -9.19 6.57
N THR A 53 -4.18 -9.40 5.26
CA THR A 53 -4.72 -10.57 4.55
C THR A 53 -3.64 -11.17 3.65
N ALA A 54 -3.84 -12.41 3.20
CA ALA A 54 -2.91 -13.07 2.29
C ALA A 54 -2.78 -12.38 0.93
N THR A 55 -3.78 -11.58 0.52
CA THR A 55 -3.86 -10.94 -0.80
C THR A 55 -3.64 -9.42 -0.75
N CYS A 56 -3.21 -8.87 0.38
CA CYS A 56 -2.92 -7.44 0.52
C CYS A 56 -1.78 -7.01 -0.42
N ILE A 57 -2.01 -5.91 -1.12
CA ILE A 57 -1.04 -5.23 -1.98
C ILE A 57 -0.93 -3.77 -1.55
N SER A 58 0.21 -3.16 -1.83
CA SER A 58 0.45 -1.73 -1.65
C SER A 58 0.83 -1.10 -2.98
N ALA A 59 0.55 0.20 -3.15
CA ALA A 59 1.04 0.97 -4.28
C ALA A 59 2.24 1.82 -3.84
N LEU A 60 3.36 1.69 -4.56
CA LEU A 60 4.54 2.54 -4.44
C LEU A 60 4.51 3.58 -5.55
N ILE A 61 4.63 4.85 -5.17
CA ILE A 61 4.69 5.98 -6.08
C ILE A 61 6.04 6.66 -5.91
N ASN A 62 6.89 6.53 -6.92
CA ASN A 62 8.21 7.15 -6.96
C ASN A 62 8.10 8.60 -7.45
N ASN A 63 8.97 9.47 -6.94
CA ASN A 63 9.01 10.90 -7.27
C ASN A 63 7.64 11.58 -7.11
N ALA A 64 6.92 11.24 -6.05
CA ALA A 64 5.63 11.81 -5.74
C ALA A 64 5.76 13.29 -5.36
N GLU A 65 4.72 14.05 -5.66
CA GLU A 65 4.61 15.47 -5.36
C GLU A 65 3.25 15.76 -4.72
N THR A 66 3.18 16.82 -3.90
CA THR A 66 1.93 17.36 -3.39
C THR A 66 1.82 18.84 -3.71
N VAL A 67 0.59 19.36 -3.75
CA VAL A 67 0.34 20.78 -3.93
C VAL A 67 -0.27 21.33 -2.65
N SER A 68 0.44 22.25 -2.01
CA SER A 68 -0.05 22.94 -0.81
C SER A 68 0.13 24.45 -0.99
N SER A 69 -0.95 25.20 -0.73
CA SER A 69 -1.00 26.65 -0.92
C SER A 69 -0.51 27.11 -2.30
N GLY A 70 -0.86 26.36 -3.35
CA GLY A 70 -0.49 26.66 -4.75
C GLY A 70 0.98 26.37 -5.09
N LYS A 71 1.74 25.71 -4.22
CA LYS A 71 3.13 25.33 -4.46
C LYS A 71 3.28 23.81 -4.52
N VAL A 72 4.00 23.34 -5.54
CA VAL A 72 4.44 21.95 -5.68
C VAL A 72 5.53 21.68 -4.64
N GLN A 73 5.40 20.59 -3.89
CA GLN A 73 6.38 20.11 -2.93
C GLN A 73 6.71 18.64 -3.23
N PRO A 74 7.99 18.29 -3.41
CA PRO A 74 8.39 16.90 -3.61
C PRO A 74 8.22 16.11 -2.31
N LEU A 75 7.71 14.88 -2.42
CA LEU A 75 7.56 13.93 -1.31
C LEU A 75 8.57 12.79 -1.37
N GLY A 76 9.23 12.54 -2.51
CA GLY A 76 10.08 11.37 -2.70
C GLY A 76 9.24 10.13 -3.01
N THR A 77 9.45 9.04 -2.29
CA THR A 77 8.65 7.81 -2.47
C THR A 77 7.50 7.74 -1.47
N VAL A 78 6.28 7.56 -1.96
CA VAL A 78 5.05 7.43 -1.16
C VAL A 78 4.48 6.02 -1.32
N ALA A 79 4.15 5.36 -0.21
CA ALA A 79 3.37 4.12 -0.23
C ALA A 79 1.91 4.37 0.16
N ILE A 80 0.96 3.84 -0.62
CA ILE A 80 -0.43 3.67 -0.21
C ILE A 80 -0.61 2.21 0.19
N THR A 81 -0.78 1.97 1.49
CA THR A 81 -0.52 0.64 2.05
C THR A 81 -1.77 -0.14 2.45
N GLY A 82 -2.94 0.51 2.39
CA GLY A 82 -4.15 0.00 3.05
C GLY A 82 -3.82 -0.42 4.48
N ASP A 83 -4.36 -1.56 4.89
CA ASP A 83 -4.29 -2.08 6.25
C ASP A 83 -2.99 -2.77 6.66
N LEU A 84 -1.95 -2.67 5.82
CA LEU A 84 -0.60 -2.97 6.28
C LEU A 84 -0.23 -2.06 7.48
N PHE A 85 -0.66 -0.80 7.42
CA PHE A 85 -0.66 0.19 8.49
C PHE A 85 -2.07 0.78 8.62
N PHE A 86 -2.68 0.72 9.79
CA PHE A 86 -3.94 1.40 10.07
C PHE A 86 -3.72 2.89 10.22
N LYS A 87 -2.69 3.29 10.97
CA LYS A 87 -2.38 4.70 11.29
C LYS A 87 -0.96 4.83 11.84
N VAL A 88 -0.52 6.06 12.13
CA VAL A 88 0.86 6.34 12.58
C VAL A 88 1.15 5.74 13.96
N GLU A 89 0.14 5.63 14.82
CA GLU A 89 0.26 5.09 16.18
C GLU A 89 0.69 3.60 16.17
N ASP A 90 0.45 2.88 15.08
CA ASP A 90 0.90 1.50 14.87
C ASP A 90 2.43 1.34 14.96
N LEU A 91 3.19 2.43 14.77
CA LEU A 91 4.65 2.39 14.88
C LEU A 91 5.13 2.27 16.34
N THR A 92 4.26 2.57 17.30
CA THR A 92 4.57 2.56 18.74
C THR A 92 3.68 1.61 19.53
N ASP A 93 2.51 1.26 19.00
CA ASP A 93 1.57 0.31 19.58
C ASP A 93 1.22 -0.76 18.55
N ASP A 94 1.90 -1.90 18.63
CA ASP A 94 1.71 -3.00 17.69
C ASP A 94 0.40 -3.76 17.89
N SER A 95 -0.26 -3.61 19.05
CA SER A 95 -1.52 -4.27 19.35
C SER A 95 -2.66 -3.82 18.42
N LEU A 96 -2.54 -2.60 17.91
CA LEU A 96 -3.49 -1.99 16.98
C LEU A 96 -3.65 -2.81 15.70
N TRP A 97 -2.55 -3.26 15.10
CA TRP A 97 -2.60 -4.00 13.83
C TRP A 97 -2.50 -5.52 14.04
N LYS A 98 -1.78 -5.99 15.08
CA LYS A 98 -1.60 -7.43 15.32
C LYS A 98 -2.92 -8.15 15.59
N SER A 99 -3.85 -7.48 16.29
CA SER A 99 -5.17 -8.05 16.61
C SER A 99 -6.06 -8.30 15.39
N SER A 100 -5.78 -7.62 14.28
CA SER A 100 -6.52 -7.73 13.01
C SER A 100 -5.69 -8.39 11.90
N SER A 101 -4.55 -8.99 12.23
CA SER A 101 -3.66 -9.64 11.28
C SER A 101 -4.04 -11.11 11.07
N THR A 102 -4.11 -11.56 9.81
CA THR A 102 -4.23 -13.01 9.51
C THR A 102 -2.91 -13.75 9.63
N ASP A 103 -1.78 -13.05 9.47
CA ASP A 103 -0.43 -13.57 9.65
C ASP A 103 0.49 -12.44 10.15
N ILE A 104 0.70 -12.42 11.46
CA ILE A 104 1.50 -11.39 12.14
C ILE A 104 2.94 -11.36 11.64
N ALA A 105 3.55 -12.53 11.43
CA ALA A 105 4.95 -12.63 11.02
C ALA A 105 5.13 -12.06 9.60
N LYS A 106 4.20 -12.39 8.69
CA LYS A 106 4.25 -11.87 7.33
C LYS A 106 3.90 -10.38 7.27
N GLN A 107 2.95 -9.91 8.08
CA GLN A 107 2.64 -8.47 8.14
C GLN A 107 3.83 -7.68 8.67
N GLU A 108 4.53 -8.17 9.69
CA GLU A 108 5.75 -7.56 10.22
C GLU A 108 6.85 -7.45 9.16
N GLU A 109 7.07 -8.51 8.38
CA GLU A 109 8.03 -8.51 7.26
C GLU A 109 7.66 -7.47 6.19
N SER A 110 6.39 -7.47 5.76
CA SER A 110 5.87 -6.50 4.79
C SER A 110 5.97 -5.05 5.30
N ARG A 111 5.69 -4.81 6.59
CA ARG A 111 5.81 -3.49 7.22
C ARG A 111 7.26 -3.00 7.22
N LYS A 112 8.21 -3.86 7.57
CA LYS A 112 9.65 -3.53 7.54
C LYS A 112 10.12 -3.19 6.13
N ALA A 113 9.79 -4.01 5.14
CA ALA A 113 10.15 -3.77 3.76
C ALA A 113 9.66 -2.39 3.28
N VAL A 114 8.37 -2.07 3.53
CA VAL A 114 7.82 -0.76 3.14
C VAL A 114 8.48 0.39 3.90
N LEU A 115 8.71 0.28 5.21
CA LEU A 115 9.34 1.34 6.00
C LEU A 115 10.76 1.69 5.54
N CYS A 116 11.53 0.71 5.08
CA CYS A 116 12.89 0.92 4.59
C CYS A 116 12.94 1.71 3.27
N ASP A 117 11.97 1.49 2.39
CA ASP A 117 12.04 1.93 1.00
C ASP A 117 11.31 3.26 0.71
N VAL A 118 10.52 3.78 1.65
CA VAL A 118 9.66 4.94 1.40
C VAL A 118 9.88 6.12 2.34
N ASP A 119 9.44 7.29 1.90
CA ASP A 119 9.52 8.54 2.68
C ASP A 119 8.21 8.86 3.40
N TYR A 120 7.08 8.48 2.79
CA TYR A 120 5.75 8.72 3.33
C TYR A 120 4.85 7.49 3.17
N ILE A 121 3.93 7.31 4.11
CA ILE A 121 2.91 6.27 4.08
C ILE A 121 1.53 6.91 4.17
N ILE A 122 0.62 6.48 3.30
CA ILE A 122 -0.82 6.70 3.38
C ILE A 122 -1.44 5.40 3.91
N PRO A 123 -1.83 5.36 5.20
CA PRO A 123 -2.36 4.15 5.84
C PRO A 123 -3.86 3.95 5.56
N GLY A 124 -4.42 2.81 5.98
CA GLY A 124 -5.83 2.47 5.75
C GLY A 124 -6.85 3.31 6.54
N HIS A 125 -6.50 3.72 7.76
CA HIS A 125 -7.43 4.32 8.74
C HIS A 125 -6.84 5.54 9.47
N GLY A 126 -5.96 6.30 8.82
CA GLY A 126 -5.32 7.48 9.41
C GLY A 126 -4.78 8.46 8.36
N PRO A 127 -4.30 9.64 8.80
CA PRO A 127 -3.67 10.59 7.88
C PRO A 127 -2.33 10.07 7.37
N MET A 128 -1.90 10.58 6.21
CA MET A 128 -0.55 10.37 5.70
C MET A 128 0.49 10.83 6.74
N PHE A 129 1.57 10.07 6.89
CA PHE A 129 2.67 10.44 7.78
C PHE A 129 4.03 10.23 7.09
N LYS A 130 5.03 10.99 7.55
CA LYS A 130 6.42 10.82 7.14
C LYS A 130 7.05 9.66 7.91
N VAL A 131 7.76 8.77 7.23
CA VAL A 131 8.47 7.66 7.87
C VAL A 131 9.59 8.21 8.77
N PRO A 132 9.59 7.90 10.09
CA PRO A 132 10.67 8.33 10.98
C PRO A 132 12.00 7.70 10.57
N ALA A 133 13.09 8.45 10.62
CA ALA A 133 14.42 7.95 10.23
C ALA A 133 14.83 6.68 10.99
N ALA A 134 14.41 6.54 12.25
CA ALA A 134 14.68 5.35 13.07
C ALA A 134 14.06 4.06 12.53
N GLN A 135 13.04 4.15 11.65
CA GLN A 135 12.31 3.02 11.08
C GLN A 135 12.89 2.55 9.72
N LYS A 136 13.88 3.25 9.15
CA LYS A 136 14.48 2.90 7.84
C LYS A 136 15.65 1.91 7.96
N GLN A 137 15.57 0.90 8.83
CA GLN A 137 16.68 -0.03 9.15
C GLN A 137 16.51 -1.41 8.53
#